data_AF-A0A0C2M824-F1
#
_entry.id   AF-A0A0C2M824-F1
#
_cell.length_a   1.000
_cell.length_b   1.000
_cell.length_c   1.000
_cell.angle_alpha   90.00
_cell.angle_beta   90.00
_cell.angle_gamma   90.00
#
_symmetry.space_group_name_H-M   'P 1'
#
loop_
_entity.id
_entity.type
_entity.pdbx_description
1 polymer ?
#
loop_
_entity_poly.entity_id
_entity_poly.type
_entity_poly.pdbx_seq_one_letter_code
_entity_poly.pdbx_strand_id
1 'polypeptide(L)'
;MLVIMLSTRKFRHYLLGKKLILVSDQNDLSYLKTMKHTNGRRTRWLMELEEYDFEFEFINGKRNVIADGLSRCVSATLLESSVDLAIEQDKDQNIKKVKELLTIGQNAISTENQPSSDLWEQRNRLEIVENVLVHHSRRGLLSVIPHYLRYDLFKLFIDKSISHLGVNKTHSAILEVTYSSLIKQNIIE
;
A
#
# COMPACT_ATOMS: atom_id res chain seq x y z
N MET A 1 -16.77 -3.15 5.67
CA MET A 1 -17.98 -3.57 4.91
C MET A 1 -17.67 -4.12 3.51
N LEU A 2 -16.99 -3.38 2.62
CA LEU A 2 -16.77 -3.86 1.25
C LEU A 2 -15.93 -5.15 1.16
N VAL A 3 -14.86 -5.24 1.94
CA VAL A 3 -14.03 -6.46 2.02
C VAL A 3 -14.87 -7.67 2.40
N ILE A 4 -15.80 -7.51 3.35
CA ILE A 4 -16.73 -8.55 3.78
C ILE A 4 -17.58 -9.04 2.60
N MET A 5 -18.15 -8.12 1.80
CA MET A 5 -18.92 -8.47 0.60
C MET A 5 -18.09 -9.24 -0.43
N LEU A 6 -16.85 -8.80 -0.68
CA LEU A 6 -15.96 -9.48 -1.62
C LEU A 6 -15.60 -10.89 -1.12
N SER A 7 -15.31 -11.03 0.17
CA SER A 7 -15.03 -12.32 0.80
C SER A 7 -16.24 -13.26 0.74
N THR A 8 -17.45 -12.79 1.07
CA THR A 8 -18.65 -13.64 1.02
C THR A 8 -18.98 -14.08 -0.40
N ARG A 9 -18.84 -13.21 -1.39
CA ARG A 9 -18.97 -13.58 -2.81
C ARG A 9 -17.94 -14.62 -3.25
N LYS A 10 -16.67 -14.42 -2.87
CA LYS A 10 -15.57 -15.31 -3.28
C LYS A 10 -15.70 -16.71 -2.68
N PHE A 11 -16.18 -16.80 -1.45
CA PHE A 11 -16.29 -18.04 -0.70
C PHE A 11 -17.73 -18.54 -0.56
N ARG A 12 -18.68 -18.02 -1.36
CA ARG A 12 -20.12 -18.32 -1.26
C ARG A 12 -20.41 -19.81 -1.15
N HIS A 13 -19.75 -20.64 -1.97
CA HIS A 13 -19.92 -22.10 -1.97
C HIS A 13 -19.47 -22.80 -0.69
N TYR A 14 -18.60 -22.18 0.12
CA TYR A 14 -18.18 -22.71 1.42
C TYR A 14 -19.01 -22.18 2.59
N LEU A 15 -19.62 -21.01 2.41
CA LEU A 15 -20.29 -20.24 3.46
C LEU A 15 -21.80 -20.54 3.52
N LEU A 16 -22.40 -20.92 2.40
CA LEU A 16 -23.84 -21.19 2.32
C LEU A 16 -24.24 -22.33 3.28
N GLY A 17 -25.29 -22.09 4.09
CA GLY A 17 -25.83 -23.06 5.04
C GLY A 17 -25.01 -23.24 6.34
N LYS A 18 -23.98 -22.42 6.57
CA LYS A 18 -23.20 -22.41 7.82
C LYS A 18 -23.40 -21.11 8.59
N LYS A 19 -23.33 -21.20 9.92
CA LYS A 19 -23.26 -20.03 10.79
C LYS A 19 -21.86 -19.40 10.71
N LEU A 20 -21.82 -18.11 10.40
CA LEU A 20 -20.60 -17.34 10.19
C LEU A 20 -20.39 -16.34 11.33
N ILE A 21 -19.14 -16.15 11.73
CA ILE A 21 -18.75 -15.07 12.65
C ILE A 21 -17.89 -14.09 11.86
N LEU A 22 -18.43 -12.90 11.62
CA LEU A 22 -17.76 -11.83 10.90
C LEU A 22 -17.06 -10.92 11.90
N VAL A 23 -15.75 -11.12 12.02
CA VAL A 23 -14.89 -10.32 12.91
C VAL A 23 -14.33 -9.12 12.16
N SER A 24 -14.52 -7.91 12.70
CA SER A 24 -13.96 -6.68 12.11
C SER A 24 -13.58 -5.66 13.18
N ASP A 25 -12.58 -4.84 12.87
CA ASP A 25 -12.15 -3.70 13.68
C ASP A 25 -12.93 -2.41 13.42
N GLN A 26 -14.00 -2.48 12.62
CA GLN A 26 -14.89 -1.36 12.39
C GLN A 26 -16.14 -1.48 13.28
N ASN A 27 -16.19 -0.67 14.33
CA ASN A 27 -17.28 -0.71 15.32
C ASN A 27 -18.68 -0.44 14.72
N ASP A 28 -18.77 0.38 13.66
CA ASP A 28 -20.04 0.65 12.97
C ASP A 28 -20.73 -0.59 12.42
N LEU A 29 -19.98 -1.69 12.21
CA LEU A 29 -20.52 -2.93 11.68
C LEU A 29 -21.26 -3.77 12.73
N SER A 30 -20.95 -3.60 14.01
CA SER A 30 -21.64 -4.32 15.09
C SER A 30 -23.13 -3.95 15.17
N TYR A 31 -23.47 -2.71 14.81
CA TYR A 31 -24.83 -2.17 14.85
C TYR A 31 -25.60 -2.31 13.54
N LEU A 32 -25.03 -2.97 12.51
CA LEU A 32 -25.62 -3.05 11.17
C LEU A 32 -27.04 -3.63 11.16
N LYS A 33 -27.32 -4.66 11.97
CA LYS A 33 -28.64 -5.30 12.05
C LYS A 33 -29.70 -4.41 12.73
N THR A 34 -29.27 -3.48 13.60
CA THR A 34 -30.16 -2.62 14.41
C THR A 34 -30.36 -1.21 13.85
N MET A 35 -29.57 -0.80 12.85
CA MET A 35 -29.64 0.55 12.29
C MET A 35 -30.84 0.74 11.34
N LYS A 36 -31.83 1.56 11.75
CA LYS A 36 -33.02 1.92 10.95
C LYS A 36 -32.75 2.79 9.72
N HIS A 37 -31.65 3.55 9.70
CA HIS A 37 -31.32 4.49 8.62
C HIS A 37 -29.96 4.16 8.02
N THR A 38 -29.92 3.17 7.15
CA THR A 38 -28.70 2.81 6.42
C THR A 38 -28.63 3.58 5.10
N ASN A 39 -27.46 4.14 4.80
CA ASN A 39 -27.14 4.72 3.49
C ASN A 39 -27.42 3.65 2.41
N GLY A 40 -28.07 3.97 1.28
CA GLY A 40 -28.64 2.98 0.35
C GLY A 40 -27.63 1.97 -0.26
N ARG A 41 -26.32 2.23 -0.15
CA ARG A 41 -25.27 1.25 -0.44
C ARG A 41 -25.15 0.16 0.63
N ARG A 42 -25.24 0.53 1.92
CA ARG A 42 -25.18 -0.41 3.05
C ARG A 42 -26.42 -1.30 3.10
N THR A 43 -27.59 -0.76 2.78
CA THR A 43 -28.84 -1.54 2.70
C THR A 43 -28.74 -2.65 1.67
N ARG A 44 -28.23 -2.34 0.47
CA ARG A 44 -28.00 -3.35 -0.60
C ARG A 44 -27.05 -4.46 -0.16
N TRP A 45 -25.97 -4.10 0.54
CA TRP A 45 -25.05 -5.09 1.08
C TRP A 45 -25.68 -5.94 2.18
N LEU A 46 -26.53 -5.36 3.03
CA LEU A 46 -27.23 -6.12 4.07
C LEU A 46 -28.21 -7.12 3.46
N MET A 47 -28.97 -6.73 2.43
CA MET A 47 -29.86 -7.64 1.68
C MET A 47 -29.09 -8.81 1.06
N GLU A 48 -27.89 -8.56 0.55
CA GLU A 48 -27.06 -9.63 -0.01
C GLU A 48 -26.46 -10.54 1.07
N LEU A 49 -26.15 -10.00 2.26
CA LEU A 49 -25.69 -10.79 3.39
C LEU A 49 -26.82 -11.59 4.06
N GLU A 50 -28.08 -11.22 3.85
CA GLU A 50 -29.27 -11.92 4.39
C GLU A 50 -29.38 -13.37 3.90
N GLU A 51 -28.72 -13.72 2.79
CA GLU A 51 -28.59 -15.11 2.32
C GLU A 51 -27.77 -15.99 3.30
N TYR A 52 -26.97 -15.40 4.18
CA TYR A 52 -26.09 -16.11 5.11
C TYR A 52 -26.56 -15.95 6.56
N ASP A 53 -26.40 -17.01 7.35
CA ASP A 53 -26.53 -16.91 8.81
C ASP A 53 -25.21 -16.38 9.39
N PHE A 54 -25.17 -15.10 9.77
CA PHE A 54 -23.96 -14.46 10.30
C PHE A 54 -24.21 -13.65 11.57
N GLU A 55 -23.17 -13.57 12.41
CA GLU A 55 -23.07 -12.68 13.57
C GLU A 55 -21.86 -11.76 13.43
N PHE A 56 -22.01 -10.49 13.83
CA PHE A 56 -20.90 -9.53 13.83
C PHE A 56 -20.22 -9.50 15.19
N GLU A 57 -18.89 -9.60 15.19
CA GLU A 57 -18.07 -9.43 16.37
C GLU A 57 -17.05 -8.31 16.15
N PHE A 58 -17.01 -7.36 17.07
CA PHE A 58 -16.02 -6.30 17.04
C PHE A 58 -14.72 -6.78 17.71
N ILE A 59 -13.60 -6.62 17.01
CA ILE A 59 -12.27 -6.80 17.58
C ILE A 59 -11.51 -5.48 17.59
N ASN A 60 -10.71 -5.22 18.62
CA ASN A 60 -9.83 -4.06 18.60
C ASN A 60 -8.80 -4.19 17.46
N GLY A 61 -8.59 -3.15 16.65
CA GLY A 61 -7.62 -3.15 15.55
C GLY A 61 -6.21 -3.60 15.97
N LYS A 62 -5.79 -3.32 17.22
CA LYS A 62 -4.51 -3.83 17.76
C LYS A 62 -4.40 -5.35 17.85
N ARG A 63 -5.54 -6.05 17.93
CA ARG A 63 -5.61 -7.52 17.92
C ARG A 63 -5.88 -8.06 16.52
N ASN A 64 -6.34 -7.23 15.58
CA ASN A 64 -6.62 -7.60 14.20
C ASN A 64 -5.36 -7.61 13.30
N VAL A 65 -4.21 -8.00 13.86
CA VAL A 65 -2.90 -7.85 13.22
C VAL A 65 -2.79 -8.69 11.94
N ILE A 66 -3.40 -9.88 11.93
CA ILE A 66 -3.33 -10.79 10.77
C ILE A 66 -4.12 -10.22 9.59
N ALA A 67 -5.36 -9.77 9.81
CA ALA A 67 -6.18 -9.23 8.72
C ALA A 67 -5.65 -7.86 8.24
N ASP A 68 -5.20 -6.99 9.16
CA ASP A 68 -4.54 -5.73 8.80
C ASP A 68 -3.26 -6.00 8.01
N GLY A 69 -2.42 -6.92 8.47
CA GLY A 69 -1.21 -7.35 7.78
C GLY A 69 -1.47 -7.87 6.37
N LEU A 70 -2.42 -8.81 6.21
CA LEU A 70 -2.80 -9.34 4.90
C LEU A 70 -3.35 -8.24 3.97
N SER A 71 -4.15 -7.31 4.50
CA SER A 71 -4.70 -6.21 3.71
C SER A 71 -3.60 -5.29 3.16
N ARG A 72 -2.52 -5.09 3.93
CA ARG A 72 -1.34 -4.29 3.52
C ARG A 72 -0.41 -5.06 2.61
N CYS A 73 -0.17 -6.35 2.86
CA CYS A 73 0.67 -7.20 2.03
C CYS A 73 0.11 -7.38 0.62
N VAL A 74 -1.21 -7.58 0.47
CA VAL A 74 -1.83 -7.70 -0.85
C VAL A 74 -1.63 -6.43 -1.68
N SER A 75 -1.65 -5.24 -1.06
CA SER A 75 -1.31 -3.99 -1.75
C SER A 75 0.15 -3.93 -2.21
N ALA A 76 1.09 -4.51 -1.44
CA ALA A 76 2.50 -4.58 -1.79
C ALA A 76 2.78 -5.60 -2.91
N THR A 77 2.28 -6.84 -2.78
CA THR A 77 2.49 -7.92 -3.77
C THR A 77 1.83 -7.61 -5.12
N LEU A 78 0.67 -6.95 -5.11
CA LEU A 78 0.04 -6.51 -6.36
C LEU A 78 0.85 -5.45 -7.10
N LEU A 79 1.70 -4.68 -6.40
CA LEU A 79 2.63 -3.74 -7.02
C LEU A 79 3.77 -4.49 -7.72
N GLU A 80 4.38 -5.44 -7.02
CA GLU A 80 5.49 -6.27 -7.53
C GLU A 80 5.11 -7.02 -8.81
N SER A 81 3.85 -7.50 -8.91
CA SER A 81 3.41 -8.26 -10.08
C SER A 81 3.23 -7.46 -11.38
N SER A 82 3.27 -6.12 -11.32
CA SER A 82 2.90 -5.26 -12.46
C SER A 82 4.03 -4.41 -13.04
N VAL A 83 5.15 -4.25 -12.32
CA VAL A 83 6.23 -3.34 -12.70
C VAL A 83 7.60 -3.93 -12.34
N ASP A 84 8.42 -4.21 -13.36
CA ASP A 84 9.84 -4.52 -13.17
C ASP A 84 10.60 -3.25 -12.76
N LEU A 85 10.71 -3.06 -11.44
CA LEU A 85 11.32 -1.85 -10.86
C LEU A 85 12.79 -1.65 -11.28
N ALA A 86 13.53 -2.73 -11.57
CA ALA A 86 14.90 -2.63 -12.04
C ALA A 86 15.01 -1.89 -13.39
N ILE A 87 14.14 -2.25 -14.35
CA ILE A 87 14.11 -1.67 -15.69
C ILE A 87 13.67 -0.21 -15.62
N GLU A 88 12.67 0.07 -14.80
CA GLU A 88 12.15 1.42 -14.65
C GLU A 88 13.15 2.35 -13.94
N GLN A 89 13.86 1.86 -12.93
CA GLN A 89 14.91 2.64 -12.29
C GLN A 89 16.04 3.05 -13.24
N ASP A 90 16.37 2.21 -14.23
CA ASP A 90 17.45 2.50 -15.18
C ASP A 90 17.06 3.58 -16.20
N LYS A 91 15.77 3.85 -16.39
CA LYS A 91 15.28 4.97 -17.23
C LYS A 91 15.46 6.33 -16.54
N ASP A 92 15.53 6.37 -15.21
CA ASP A 92 15.73 7.62 -14.46
C ASP A 92 17.22 7.94 -14.37
N GLN A 93 17.65 9.01 -15.05
CA GLN A 93 19.05 9.42 -15.10
C GLN A 93 19.64 9.72 -13.71
N ASN A 94 18.83 10.16 -12.74
CA ASN A 94 19.31 10.45 -11.39
C ASN A 94 19.55 9.17 -10.61
N ILE A 95 18.63 8.21 -10.69
CA ILE A 95 18.75 6.90 -10.01
C ILE A 95 19.91 6.11 -10.60
N LYS A 96 20.07 6.14 -11.94
CA LYS A 96 21.18 5.49 -12.63
C LYS A 96 22.54 6.03 -12.18
N LYS A 97 22.70 7.35 -12.10
CA LYS A 97 23.93 7.97 -11.55
C LYS A 97 24.23 7.52 -10.13
N VAL A 98 23.20 7.45 -9.27
CA VAL A 98 23.36 6.98 -7.88
C VAL A 98 23.75 5.50 -7.83
N LYS A 99 23.14 4.63 -8.65
CA LYS A 99 23.51 3.21 -8.76
C LYS A 99 24.96 3.04 -9.22
N GLU A 100 25.37 3.75 -10.26
CA GLU A 100 26.74 3.70 -10.79
C GLU A 100 27.75 4.13 -9.72
N LEU A 101 27.46 5.22 -8.99
CA LEU A 101 28.33 5.71 -7.92
C LEU A 101 28.41 4.78 -6.69
N LEU A 102 27.32 4.08 -6.35
CA LEU A 102 27.33 3.07 -5.29
C LEU A 102 28.10 1.81 -5.70
N THR A 103 28.07 1.46 -6.99
CA THR A 103 28.79 0.29 -7.55
C THR A 103 30.29 0.53 -7.67
N ILE A 104 30.70 1.74 -8.04
CA ILE A 104 32.12 2.14 -8.19
C ILE A 104 32.82 2.31 -6.83
N GLY A 105 32.05 2.45 -5.74
CA GLY A 105 32.57 2.68 -4.39
C GLY A 105 32.93 4.15 -4.14
N GLN A 106 32.75 4.61 -2.90
CA GLN A 106 32.77 6.02 -2.47
C GLN A 106 34.10 6.79 -2.70
N ASN A 107 35.10 6.21 -3.35
CA ASN A 107 36.46 6.74 -3.47
C ASN A 107 36.72 7.56 -4.75
N ALA A 108 35.76 7.69 -5.66
CA ALA A 108 35.89 8.47 -6.90
C ALA A 108 35.05 9.77 -6.90
N ILE A 109 34.90 10.42 -5.73
CA ILE A 109 34.14 11.67 -5.63
C ILE A 109 35.02 12.82 -6.14
N SER A 110 35.01 13.05 -7.46
CA SER A 110 35.37 14.34 -8.03
C SER A 110 34.23 15.31 -7.75
N THR A 111 34.53 16.43 -7.11
CA THR A 111 33.59 17.47 -6.63
C THR A 111 32.66 18.08 -7.68
N GLU A 112 32.85 17.79 -8.97
CA GLU A 112 32.08 18.36 -10.09
C GLU A 112 30.84 17.56 -10.50
N ASN A 113 30.73 16.28 -10.11
CA ASN A 113 29.68 15.38 -10.63
C ASN A 113 28.73 14.87 -9.53
N GLN A 114 28.51 15.68 -8.50
CA GLN A 114 27.60 15.34 -7.41
C GLN A 114 26.15 15.48 -7.88
N PRO A 115 25.33 14.41 -7.83
CA PRO A 115 23.91 14.55 -8.12
C PRO A 115 23.26 15.38 -7.01
N SER A 116 22.72 16.55 -7.36
CA SER A 116 21.92 17.42 -6.50
C SER A 116 20.54 16.80 -6.26
N SER A 117 20.53 15.61 -5.66
CA SER A 117 19.34 14.84 -5.37
C SER A 117 19.32 14.53 -3.88
N ASP A 118 18.19 14.73 -3.20
CA ASP A 118 17.96 14.31 -1.82
C ASP A 118 18.39 12.85 -1.56
N LEU A 119 18.35 12.01 -2.61
CA LEU A 119 18.79 10.61 -2.55
C LEU A 119 20.28 10.50 -2.22
N TRP A 120 21.12 11.40 -2.74
CA TRP A 120 22.56 11.40 -2.52
C TRP A 120 22.96 11.86 -1.11
N GLU A 121 22.20 12.79 -0.52
CA GLU A 121 22.38 13.17 0.88
C GLU A 121 22.17 11.98 1.82
N GLN A 122 21.27 11.06 1.44
CA GLN A 122 20.96 9.85 2.19
C GLN A 122 21.70 8.60 1.71
N ARG A 123 22.80 8.76 0.94
CA ARG A 123 23.58 7.65 0.37
C ARG A 123 23.98 6.55 1.36
N ASN A 124 24.22 6.89 2.63
CA ASN A 124 24.57 5.92 3.68
C ASN A 124 23.43 4.97 4.05
N ARG A 125 22.21 5.24 3.56
CA ARG A 125 21.01 4.42 3.78
C ARG A 125 20.56 3.71 2.50
N LEU A 126 21.28 3.86 1.40
CA LEU A 126 20.94 3.22 0.13
C LEU A 126 21.76 1.94 -0.05
N GLU A 127 21.11 0.90 -0.53
CA GLU A 127 21.74 -0.36 -0.92
C GLU A 127 21.17 -0.80 -2.27
N ILE A 128 21.92 -1.60 -3.01
CA ILE A 128 21.46 -2.22 -4.24
C ILE A 128 21.18 -3.69 -3.92
N VAL A 129 19.90 -4.07 -3.97
CA VAL A 129 19.45 -5.45 -3.78
C VAL A 129 18.85 -5.91 -5.10
N GLU A 130 19.38 -7.00 -5.67
CA GLU A 130 18.89 -7.59 -6.94
C GLU A 130 18.78 -6.57 -8.09
N ASN A 131 19.80 -5.70 -8.24
CA ASN A 131 19.85 -4.62 -9.23
C ASN A 131 18.78 -3.52 -9.05
N VAL A 132 18.05 -3.51 -7.93
CA VAL A 132 17.10 -2.47 -7.55
C VAL A 132 17.71 -1.61 -6.44
N LEU A 133 17.65 -0.29 -6.60
CA LEU A 133 18.03 0.66 -5.57
C LEU A 133 16.97 0.66 -4.47
N VAL A 134 17.38 0.32 -3.25
CA VAL A 134 16.53 0.26 -2.05
C VAL A 134 17.07 1.19 -0.96
N HIS A 135 16.16 1.70 -0.13
CA HIS A 135 16.46 2.58 0.98
C HIS A 135 16.16 1.89 2.32
N HIS A 136 17.13 1.91 3.23
CA HIS A 136 17.03 1.42 4.61
C HIS A 136 16.20 2.37 5.46
N SER A 137 14.95 1.98 5.73
CA SER A 137 14.07 2.67 6.66
C SER A 137 13.86 1.85 7.93
N ARG A 138 13.34 2.48 8.99
CA ARG A 138 12.90 1.77 10.22
C ARG A 138 11.84 0.70 9.95
N ARG A 139 11.18 0.76 8.79
CA ARG A 139 10.13 -0.15 8.32
C ARG A 139 10.65 -1.31 7.48
N GLY A 140 11.96 -1.36 7.20
CA GLY A 140 12.57 -2.35 6.31
C GLY A 140 13.19 -1.70 5.06
N LEU A 141 13.52 -2.55 4.09
CA LEU A 141 14.07 -2.17 2.78
C LEU A 141 12.93 -1.66 1.89
N LEU A 142 13.02 -0.40 1.45
CA LEU A 142 12.01 0.24 0.62
C LEU A 142 12.57 0.52 -0.77
N SER A 143 11.92 0.01 -1.82
CA SER A 143 12.32 0.27 -3.20
C SER A 143 12.16 1.74 -3.57
N VAL A 144 13.20 2.33 -4.18
CA VAL A 144 13.17 3.73 -4.62
C VAL A 144 12.37 3.84 -5.92
N ILE A 145 11.31 4.64 -5.94
CA ILE A 145 10.51 4.81 -7.17
C ILE A 145 11.05 5.95 -8.03
N PRO A 146 11.25 5.73 -9.35
CA PRO A 146 11.49 6.78 -10.34
C PRO A 146 10.48 7.92 -10.29
N HIS A 147 10.91 9.15 -10.62
CA HIS A 147 10.02 10.31 -10.49
C HIS A 147 8.74 10.17 -11.32
N TYR A 148 8.86 9.66 -12.54
CA TYR A 148 7.75 9.57 -13.49
C TYR A 148 6.69 8.51 -13.12
N LEU A 149 7.05 7.43 -12.42
CA LEU A 149 6.09 6.40 -11.98
C LEU A 149 5.30 6.79 -10.74
N ARG A 150 5.70 7.84 -10.02
CA ARG A 150 5.05 8.20 -8.74
C ARG A 150 3.58 8.53 -8.91
N TYR A 151 3.24 9.28 -9.96
CA TYR A 151 1.86 9.66 -10.23
C TYR A 151 1.02 8.44 -10.60
N ASP A 152 1.53 7.57 -11.47
CA ASP A 152 0.83 6.36 -11.89
C ASP A 152 0.63 5.39 -10.72
N LEU A 153 1.64 5.24 -9.85
CA LEU A 153 1.50 4.46 -8.62
C LEU A 153 0.50 5.10 -7.66
N PHE A 154 0.51 6.42 -7.50
CA PHE A 154 -0.46 7.13 -6.67
C PHE A 154 -1.88 6.91 -7.18
N LYS A 155 -2.10 7.01 -8.49
CA LYS A 155 -3.38 6.75 -9.14
C LYS A 155 -3.82 5.30 -9.01
N LEU A 156 -2.92 4.35 -9.24
CA LEU A 156 -3.16 2.92 -9.02
C LEU A 156 -3.54 2.64 -7.56
N PHE A 157 -2.85 3.24 -6.60
CA PHE A 157 -3.20 3.10 -5.18
C PHE A 157 -4.56 3.70 -4.90
N ILE A 158 -4.91 4.87 -5.42
CA ILE A 158 -6.24 5.47 -5.22
C ILE A 158 -7.35 4.59 -5.80
N ASP A 159 -7.20 4.14 -7.04
CA ASP A 159 -8.23 3.38 -7.74
C ASP A 159 -8.40 1.97 -7.16
N LYS A 160 -7.30 1.38 -6.64
CA LYS A 160 -7.25 0.02 -6.11
C LYS A 160 -7.42 -0.07 -4.60
N SER A 161 -7.15 0.99 -3.84
CA SER A 161 -7.55 1.10 -2.43
C SER A 161 -9.04 1.46 -2.39
N ILE A 162 -9.87 0.42 -2.37
CA ILE A 162 -11.32 0.42 -2.65
C ILE A 162 -12.18 1.16 -1.61
N SER A 163 -11.62 2.12 -0.88
CA SER A 163 -12.30 3.02 0.03
C SER A 163 -11.44 4.25 0.14
N HIS A 164 -11.88 5.38 -0.42
CA HIS A 164 -11.28 6.72 -0.30
C HIS A 164 -10.42 6.90 0.96
N LEU A 165 -9.17 6.45 0.91
CA LEU A 165 -8.20 6.79 1.94
C LEU A 165 -7.93 8.26 1.67
N GLY A 166 -8.21 9.12 2.64
CA GLY A 166 -7.81 10.53 2.53
C GLY A 166 -6.34 10.62 2.17
N VAL A 167 -5.94 11.68 1.45
CA VAL A 167 -4.60 11.84 0.84
C VAL A 167 -3.45 11.39 1.74
N ASN A 168 -3.50 11.74 3.04
CA ASN A 168 -2.48 11.39 4.02
C ASN A 168 -2.36 9.88 4.31
N LYS A 169 -3.48 9.15 4.27
CA LYS A 169 -3.48 7.69 4.48
C LYS A 169 -2.96 6.97 3.24
N THR A 170 -3.35 7.40 2.04
CA THR A 170 -2.80 6.86 0.78
C THR A 170 -1.31 7.11 0.69
N HIS A 171 -0.87 8.33 1.04
CA HIS A 171 0.53 8.68 1.15
C HIS A 171 1.28 7.78 2.14
N SER A 172 0.69 7.53 3.31
CA SER A 172 1.29 6.64 4.32
C SER A 172 1.39 5.20 3.84
N ALA A 173 0.40 4.70 3.10
CA ALA A 173 0.40 3.36 2.51
C ALA A 173 1.47 3.21 1.41
N ILE A 174 1.63 4.23 0.55
CA ILE A 174 2.69 4.24 -0.47
C ILE A 174 4.07 4.24 0.19
N LEU A 175 4.26 5.04 1.25
CA LEU A 175 5.51 5.08 2.03
C LEU A 175 5.76 3.86 2.92
N GLU A 176 4.77 2.97 3.09
CA GLU A 176 5.00 1.67 3.73
C GLU A 176 5.69 0.68 2.78
N VAL A 177 5.48 0.82 1.47
CA VAL A 177 5.97 -0.12 0.46
C VAL A 177 7.16 0.46 -0.32
N THR A 178 7.26 1.78 -0.41
CA THR A 178 8.21 2.44 -1.31
C THR A 178 8.87 3.67 -0.71
N TYR A 179 10.05 4.02 -1.21
CA TYR A 179 10.77 5.22 -0.82
C TYR A 179 10.73 6.27 -1.93
N SER A 180 10.46 7.52 -1.55
CA SER A 180 10.52 8.68 -2.43
C SER A 180 10.74 9.95 -1.61
N SER A 181 11.76 10.72 -1.97
CA SER A 181 12.18 11.92 -1.23
C SER A 181 11.20 13.09 -1.38
N LEU A 182 10.56 13.22 -2.55
CA LEU A 182 9.77 14.41 -2.92
C LEU A 182 8.26 14.30 -2.62
N ILE A 183 7.74 13.18 -2.12
CA ILE A 183 6.28 13.10 -1.87
C ILE A 183 5.84 14.03 -0.73
N LYS A 184 6.78 14.48 0.13
CA LYS A 184 6.49 15.52 1.13
C LYS A 184 6.27 16.92 0.54
N GLN A 185 6.76 17.21 -0.66
CA GLN A 185 6.76 18.58 -1.22
C GLN A 185 5.68 18.82 -2.29
N ASN A 186 5.28 17.80 -3.05
CA ASN A 186 4.39 17.99 -4.21
C ASN A 186 2.87 17.89 -3.91
N ILE A 187 2.40 18.33 -2.73
CA ILE A 187 0.95 18.33 -2.41
C ILE A 187 0.43 19.74 -2.06
N ILE A 188 1.25 20.80 -2.18
CA ILE A 188 0.84 22.17 -1.84
C ILE A 188 0.80 23.13 -3.04
N GLU A 189 1.03 22.66 -4.27
CA GLU A 189 0.78 23.47 -5.49
C GLU A 189 -0.25 22.83 -6.40
#